data_AF-A0A127JS44-F1
#
_entry.id   AF-A0A127JS44-F1
#
_cell.length_a   1.000
_cell.length_b   1.000
_cell.length_c   1.000
_cell.angle_alpha   90.00
_cell.angle_beta   90.00
_cell.angle_gamma   90.00
#
_symmetry.space_group_name_H-M   'P 1'
#
loop_
_entity.id
_entity.type
_entity.pdbx_description
1 polymer ?
#
loop_
_entity_poly.entity_id
_entity_poly.type
_entity_poly.pdbx_seq_one_letter_code
_entity_poly.pdbx_strand_id
1 'polypeptide(L)' 'MAGRFLPAQGEQQYVVHDRALAVAMAAKSFTKPSGEIRVVHVPTGEVVFRKAPGGRSEFSDEP' A
#
# COMPACT_ATOMS: atom_id res chain seq x y z
N MET A 1 -12.23 -15.14 -12.32
CA MET A 1 -12.18 -15.29 -10.85
C MET A 1 -11.53 -14.04 -10.27
N ALA A 2 -12.31 -13.04 -9.84
CA ALA A 2 -11.78 -11.86 -9.16
C ALA A 2 -11.62 -12.22 -7.67
N GLY A 3 -10.39 -12.51 -7.26
CA GLY A 3 -10.06 -12.83 -5.88
C GLY A 3 -10.51 -11.69 -4.97
N ARG A 4 -11.14 -12.07 -3.85
CA ARG A 4 -11.73 -11.15 -2.88
C ARG A 4 -10.62 -10.29 -2.24
N PHE A 5 -10.37 -9.12 -2.80
CA PHE A 5 -9.62 -8.04 -2.14
C PHE A 5 -10.49 -7.31 -1.12
N LEU A 6 -11.37 -8.03 -0.42
CA LEU A 6 -12.17 -7.41 0.62
C LEU A 6 -11.22 -7.13 1.78
N PRO A 7 -11.12 -5.88 2.24
CA PRO A 7 -10.36 -5.55 3.44
C PRO A 7 -10.90 -6.41 4.58
N ALA A 8 -10.02 -7.12 5.29
CA ALA A 8 -10.33 -7.74 6.56
C ALA A 8 -10.89 -6.68 7.51
N GLN A 9 -11.73 -7.10 8.45
CA GLN A 9 -12.40 -6.16 9.35
C GLN A 9 -11.37 -5.26 10.06
N GLY A 10 -11.49 -3.95 9.82
CA GLY A 10 -10.57 -2.93 10.35
C GLY A 10 -9.50 -2.43 9.37
N GLU A 11 -9.38 -3.00 8.16
CA GLU A 11 -8.47 -2.51 7.12
C GLU A 11 -9.10 -1.32 6.35
N GLN A 12 -8.32 -0.25 6.18
CA GLN A 12 -8.75 0.94 5.46
C GLN A 12 -8.24 0.90 4.01
N GLN A 13 -9.15 0.85 3.04
CA GLN A 13 -8.82 0.81 1.62
C GLN A 13 -9.06 2.15 0.94
N TYR A 14 -8.08 2.61 0.17
CA TYR A 14 -8.19 3.78 -0.70
C TYR A 14 -7.96 3.37 -2.14
N VAL A 15 -8.87 3.77 -3.03
CA VAL A 15 -8.72 3.58 -4.48
C VAL A 15 -8.33 4.92 -5.09
N VAL A 16 -7.21 4.94 -5.80
CA VAL A 16 -6.71 6.13 -6.50
C VAL A 16 -6.35 5.76 -7.94
N HIS A 17 -6.49 6.72 -8.85
CA HIS A 17 -6.25 6.52 -10.29
C HIS A 17 -4.79 6.72 -10.70
N ASP A 18 -3.96 7.33 -9.85
CA ASP A 18 -2.56 7.62 -10.13
C ASP A 18 -1.62 6.87 -9.18
N ARG A 19 -0.58 6.23 -9.75
CA ARG A 19 0.40 5.43 -9.00
C ARG A 19 1.24 6.31 -8.08
N ALA A 20 1.70 7.46 -8.55
CA ALA A 20 2.58 8.33 -7.77
C ALA A 20 1.85 8.89 -6.54
N LEU A 21 0.59 9.27 -6.71
CA LEU A 21 -0.30 9.67 -5.62
C LEU A 21 -0.51 8.54 -4.60
N ALA A 22 -0.77 7.32 -5.07
CA ALA A 22 -0.94 6.15 -4.21
C ALA A 22 0.29 5.91 -3.32
N VAL A 23 1.48 5.97 -3.92
CA VAL A 23 2.76 5.80 -3.23
C VAL A 23 3.01 6.94 -2.25
N ALA A 24 2.80 8.19 -2.65
CA ALA A 24 2.96 9.35 -1.77
C ALA A 24 2.03 9.29 -0.56
N MET A 25 0.76 8.89 -0.78
CA MET A 25 -0.22 8.72 0.29
C MET A 25 0.21 7.61 1.25
N ALA A 26 0.64 6.45 0.75
CA ALA A 26 1.08 5.34 1.57
C ALA A 26 2.36 5.66 2.36
N ALA A 27 3.33 6.32 1.71
CA ALA A 27 4.57 6.76 2.32
C ALA A 27 4.32 7.77 3.47
N LYS A 28 3.32 8.65 3.32
CA LYS A 28 2.99 9.69 4.31
C LYS A 28 1.96 9.28 5.36
N SER A 29 1.25 8.18 5.16
CA SER A 29 0.21 7.68 6.09
C SER A 29 0.81 7.00 7.32
N PHE A 30 0.14 7.04 8.47
CA PHE A 30 0.59 6.33 9.68
C PHE A 30 -0.54 5.48 10.24
N THR A 31 -0.20 4.26 10.62
CA THR A 31 -1.11 3.31 11.26
C THR A 31 -0.76 3.18 12.74
N LYS A 32 -1.75 3.25 13.64
CA LYS A 32 -1.60 2.97 15.08
C LYS A 32 -2.49 1.76 15.44
N PRO A 33 -2.05 0.81 16.28
CA PRO A 33 -0.84 0.82 17.12
C PRO A 33 0.48 0.47 16.39
N SER A 34 0.44 -0.27 15.29
CA SER A 34 1.50 -0.38 14.28
C SER A 34 0.95 -1.30 13.20
N GLY A 35 1.06 -0.90 11.94
CA GLY A 35 0.40 -1.58 10.84
C GLY A 35 1.23 -1.45 9.58
N GLU A 36 0.87 -2.26 8.59
CA GLU A 36 1.50 -2.23 7.28
C GLU A 36 0.64 -1.44 6.31
N ILE A 37 1.28 -0.70 5.41
CA ILE A 37 0.59 -0.03 4.31
C ILE A 37 1.11 -0.60 3.00
N ARG A 38 0.20 -1.01 2.12
CA ARG A 38 0.51 -1.55 0.79
C ARG A 38 -0.18 -0.72 -0.29
N VAL A 39 0.50 -0.52 -1.41
CA VAL A 39 -0.12 -0.04 -2.65
C VAL A 39 -0.17 -1.19 -3.62
N VAL A 40 -1.37 -1.51 -4.12
CA VAL A 40 -1.61 -2.61 -5.04
C VAL A 40 -2.13 -2.07 -6.35
N HIS A 41 -1.53 -2.48 -7.47
CA HIS A 41 -2.08 -2.21 -8.79
C HIS A 41 -3.26 -3.17 -9.03
N VAL A 42 -4.48 -2.64 -9.00
CA VAL A 42 -5.72 -3.45 -9.01
C VAL A 42 -5.81 -4.44 -10.19
N PRO A 43 -5.49 -4.06 -11.45
CA PRO A 43 -5.57 -4.99 -12.57
C PRO A 43 -4.61 -6.19 -12.47
N THR A 44 -3.40 -6.00 -11.95
CA THR A 44 -2.37 -7.06 -11.89
C THR A 44 -2.25 -7.73 -10.52
N GLY A 45 -2.76 -7.09 -9.46
CA GLY A 45 -2.58 -7.53 -8.08
C GLY A 45 -1.17 -7.29 -7.53
N GLU A 46 -0.29 -6.63 -8.27
CA GLU A 46 1.10 -6.42 -7.87
C GLU A 46 1.21 -5.35 -6.77
N VAL A 47 2.02 -5.63 -5.76
CA VAL A 47 2.35 -4.65 -4.71
C VAL A 47 3.46 -3.74 -5.22
N VAL A 48 3.11 -2.50 -5.56
CA VAL A 48 4.07 -1.52 -6.08
C VAL A 48 4.78 -0.73 -4.98
N PHE A 49 4.27 -0.78 -3.76
CA PHE A 49 4.89 -0.18 -2.59
C PHE A 49 4.45 -0.88 -1.32
N ARG A 50 5.39 -1.06 -0.40
CA ARG A 50 5.16 -1.65 0.91
C ARG A 50 5.86 -0.83 1.98
N LYS A 51 5.16 -0.54 3.07
CA LYS A 51 5.71 0.14 4.24
C LYS A 51 5.42 -0.67 5.48
N ALA A 52 6.50 -1.24 6.04
CA ALA A 52 6.48 -2.04 7.24
C ALA A 52 6.28 -1.17 8.50
N PRO A 53 5.71 -1.75 9.57
CA PRO A 53 5.71 -1.09 10.88
C PRO A 53 7.17 -0.95 11.38
N GLY A 54 7.59 0.27 11.72
CA GLY A 54 8.85 0.49 12.45
C GLY A 54 9.95 1.30 11.74
N GLY A 55 9.85 1.63 10.44
CA GLY A 55 10.76 2.62 9.84
C GLY A 55 11.13 2.36 8.39
N ARG A 56 11.23 3.49 7.66
CA ARG A 56 11.66 3.71 6.26
C ARG A 56 11.47 2.56 5.29
N SER A 57 10.49 2.75 4.40
CA SER A 57 10.35 2.03 3.14
C SER A 57 11.70 1.82 2.46
N GLU A 58 12.07 0.55 2.27
CA GLU A 58 13.16 0.13 1.42
C GLU A 58 12.77 0.42 -0.04
N PHE A 59 12.83 1.69 -0.45
CA PHE A 59 12.83 2.03 -1.86
C PHE A 59 14.15 1.52 -2.42
N SER A 60 14.12 0.36 -3.08
CA SER A 60 15.16 0.03 -4.05
C SER A 60 15.02 1.02 -5.21
N ASP A 61 15.86 2.04 -5.16
CA ASP A 61 16.26 2.82 -6.32
C ASP A 61 17.15 1.88 -7.14
N GLU A 62 16.57 1.24 -8.16
CA GLU A 62 17.35 0.48 -9.13
C GLU A 62 18.03 1.50 -10.09
N PRO A 63 19.35 1.39 -10.33
CA PRO A 63 20.21 2.46 -10.86
C PRO A 63 19.99 2.85 -12.32
#